data_AF-A0A1T1HL77-F1
#
_entry.id   AF-A0A1T1HL77-F1
#
_cell.length_a   1.000
_cell.length_b   1.000
_cell.length_c   1.000
_cell.angle_alpha   90.00
_cell.angle_beta   90.00
_cell.angle_gamma   90.00
#
_symmetry.space_group_name_H-M   'P 1'
#
loop_
_entity.id
_entity.type
_entity.pdbx_description
1 polymer ?
#
loop_
_entity_poly.entity_id
_entity_poly.type
_entity_poly.pdbx_seq_one_letter_code
_entity_poly.pdbx_strand_id
1 'polypeptide(L)'
;MTSASLRLLDGGMGRELQRIGAPFRQPEWSALALIEAPEFVLRAHRAFIEAGARVITSNSYALVPFHIGEQRFNQQGRALAERAGQVARQAAADSGEAVIVAGSLPPALGSYRPDLFDHSRSVAIHRVLIDGLSAHVDLWLAETQSSIAEVRAVAEALGSDNKPLWLSFTLLDVPGADGVARLRSGEAVAEAVQVAAQLGARAVLFNCSQPEVMAQALHDGRQVLEALGLDLELGVYANAFPVVSSDAKANSTLLQIRDDLGPESYLHWARTWVEAGASIVGGCCGIGPEHIAALHRHWFAAEVQQATFGAGCFWGAEAAFRQLPGVLDSRVGFARPASGEVLSIEVVQVDFDPRQIAYSRLIEAFWTLHDPTSVDRQGADVGVKYRSALFVNGPEQAASAEAAREQLEASGRLAKPVATVVLPLGEFELAAEEHQRYLEKHGASACSL
;
A
#
# COMPACT_ATOMS: atom_id res chain seq x y z
N MET A 1 -2.26 7.96 -18.30
CA MET A 1 -1.42 7.34 -17.26
C MET A 1 -2.35 6.54 -16.36
N THR A 2 -2.25 5.23 -16.41
CA THR A 2 -2.95 4.35 -15.46
C THR A 2 -2.52 4.76 -14.06
N SER A 3 -3.47 5.02 -13.16
CA SER A 3 -3.19 5.18 -11.74
C SER A 3 -2.49 3.90 -11.29
N ALA A 4 -1.16 3.94 -11.15
CA ALA A 4 -0.43 2.85 -10.53
C ALA A 4 -0.96 2.72 -9.10
N SER A 5 -1.39 1.52 -8.72
CA SER A 5 -1.84 1.26 -7.35
C SER A 5 -0.70 1.61 -6.39
N LEU A 6 -0.92 2.58 -5.51
CA LEU A 6 0.04 2.98 -4.49
C LEU A 6 0.45 1.75 -3.65
N ARG A 7 1.74 1.58 -3.38
CA ARG A 7 2.26 0.50 -2.52
C ARG A 7 2.83 1.07 -1.23
N LEU A 8 2.55 0.38 -0.12
CA LEU A 8 2.98 0.77 1.21
C LEU A 8 4.07 -0.18 1.73
N LEU A 9 5.29 0.36 1.87
CA LEU A 9 6.44 -0.22 2.56
C LEU A 9 6.26 -0.13 4.08
N ASP A 10 7.10 -0.86 4.81
CA ASP A 10 7.24 -0.75 6.25
C ASP A 10 8.03 0.51 6.68
N GLY A 11 8.41 0.56 7.96
CA GLY A 11 9.15 1.66 8.57
C GLY A 11 10.55 1.25 9.06
N GLY A 12 11.14 2.09 9.91
CA GLY A 12 12.51 1.91 10.40
C GLY A 12 12.65 0.83 11.47
N MET A 13 13.05 -0.38 11.07
CA MET A 13 13.26 -1.56 11.93
C MET A 13 14.09 -1.27 13.20
N GLY A 14 15.24 -0.60 13.07
CA GLY A 14 16.16 -0.40 14.20
C GLY A 14 15.54 0.36 15.38
N ARG A 15 14.81 1.45 15.12
CA ARG A 15 14.15 2.22 16.19
C ARG A 15 12.96 1.51 16.76
N GLU A 16 12.21 0.79 15.93
CA GLU A 16 11.11 -0.04 16.42
C GLU A 16 11.62 -1.11 17.39
N LEU A 17 12.70 -1.82 17.04
CA LEU A 17 13.36 -2.79 17.92
C LEU A 17 13.77 -2.17 19.26
N GLN A 18 14.39 -0.98 19.22
CA GLN A 18 14.75 -0.25 20.44
C GLN A 18 13.51 0.08 21.28
N ARG A 19 12.44 0.57 20.64
CA ARG A 19 11.17 0.98 21.30
C ARG A 19 10.50 -0.19 22.01
N ILE A 20 10.50 -1.37 21.38
CA ILE A 20 9.88 -2.57 21.95
C ILE A 20 10.80 -3.33 22.92
N GLY A 21 11.98 -2.79 23.25
CA GLY A 21 12.89 -3.32 24.27
C GLY A 21 13.82 -4.45 23.79
N ALA A 22 14.08 -4.56 22.49
CA ALA A 22 15.02 -5.55 21.95
C ALA A 22 16.48 -5.19 22.30
N PRO A 23 17.40 -6.18 22.32
CA PRO A 23 18.84 -5.91 22.38
C PRO A 23 19.27 -4.96 21.27
N PHE A 24 19.82 -3.80 21.65
CA PHE A 24 20.15 -2.74 20.71
C PHE A 24 21.35 -1.92 21.19
N ARG A 25 22.47 -1.97 20.46
CA ARG A 25 23.69 -1.18 20.73
C ARG A 25 24.46 -0.94 19.45
N GLN A 26 25.30 0.10 19.42
CA GLN A 26 26.28 0.26 18.35
C GLN A 26 27.53 -0.62 18.64
N PRO A 27 28.21 -1.16 17.60
CA PRO A 27 27.92 -0.99 16.18
C PRO A 27 26.87 -1.96 15.63
N GLU A 28 26.48 -3.03 16.34
CA GLU A 28 25.63 -4.08 15.74
C GLU A 28 24.21 -3.60 15.38
N TRP A 29 23.72 -2.54 16.01
CA TRP A 29 22.45 -1.89 15.73
C TRP A 29 21.27 -2.89 15.70
N SER A 30 20.53 -2.99 14.61
CA SER A 30 19.41 -3.93 14.46
C SER A 30 19.84 -5.40 14.32
N ALA A 31 21.10 -5.67 13.95
CA ALA A 31 21.63 -7.03 13.85
C ALA A 31 21.75 -7.68 15.23
N LEU A 32 21.95 -6.90 16.30
CA LEU A 32 22.06 -7.46 17.65
C LEU A 32 20.77 -8.20 18.04
N ALA A 33 19.61 -7.58 17.81
CA ALA A 33 18.32 -8.22 18.05
C ALA A 33 18.16 -9.50 17.23
N LEU A 34 18.59 -9.52 15.96
CA LEU A 34 18.52 -10.74 15.15
C LEU A 34 19.41 -11.86 15.70
N ILE A 35 20.57 -11.52 16.23
CA ILE A 35 21.55 -12.48 16.79
C ILE A 35 21.03 -13.05 18.11
N GLU A 36 20.66 -12.18 19.05
CA GLU A 36 20.40 -12.55 20.44
C GLU A 36 18.91 -12.85 20.73
N ALA A 37 17.99 -12.21 20.00
CA ALA A 37 16.55 -12.20 20.34
C ALA A 37 15.66 -12.03 19.08
N PRO A 38 15.72 -12.95 18.10
CA PRO A 38 15.02 -12.83 16.81
C PRO A 38 13.49 -12.68 16.94
N GLU A 39 12.89 -13.11 18.05
CA GLU A 39 11.47 -12.98 18.34
C GLU A 39 11.03 -11.52 18.40
N PHE A 40 11.94 -10.60 18.76
CA PHE A 40 11.67 -9.16 18.69
C PHE A 40 11.62 -8.67 17.25
N VAL A 41 12.45 -9.23 16.37
CA VAL A 41 12.43 -8.93 14.92
C VAL A 41 11.12 -9.43 14.30
N LEU A 42 10.69 -10.64 14.65
CA LEU A 42 9.39 -11.18 14.24
C LEU A 42 8.24 -10.27 14.69
N ARG A 43 8.26 -9.83 15.96
CA ARG A 43 7.24 -8.94 16.51
C ARG A 43 7.21 -7.58 15.82
N ALA A 44 8.38 -7.01 15.50
CA ALA A 44 8.46 -5.75 14.76
C ALA A 44 7.89 -5.87 13.34
N HIS A 45 8.21 -6.94 12.61
CA HIS A 45 7.58 -7.18 11.29
C HIS A 45 6.06 -7.31 11.38
N ARG A 46 5.54 -8.08 12.34
CA ARG A 46 4.09 -8.21 12.56
C ARG A 46 3.45 -6.86 12.83
N ALA A 47 4.05 -6.02 13.67
CA ALA A 47 3.55 -4.67 13.96
C ALA A 47 3.45 -3.80 12.69
N PHE A 48 4.41 -3.87 11.77
CA PHE A 48 4.34 -3.15 10.50
C PHE A 48 3.27 -3.71 9.54
N ILE A 49 3.09 -5.03 9.48
CA ILE A 49 2.04 -5.66 8.67
C ILE A 49 0.65 -5.28 9.22
N GLU A 50 0.46 -5.36 10.53
CA GLU A 50 -0.77 -4.96 11.24
C GLU A 50 -1.06 -3.47 11.05
N ALA A 51 -0.02 -2.63 10.99
CA ALA A 51 -0.14 -1.22 10.65
C ALA A 51 -0.49 -0.96 9.17
N GLY A 52 -0.50 -2.00 8.32
CA GLY A 52 -0.96 -1.91 6.93
C GLY A 52 0.14 -2.00 5.88
N ALA A 53 1.40 -2.20 6.24
CA ALA A 53 2.45 -2.46 5.25
C ALA A 53 2.12 -3.72 4.42
N ARG A 54 2.40 -3.66 3.12
CA ARG A 54 2.29 -4.82 2.21
C ARG A 54 3.60 -5.16 1.51
N VAL A 55 4.64 -4.37 1.76
CA VAL A 55 6.03 -4.70 1.47
C VAL A 55 6.83 -4.52 2.77
N ILE A 56 7.47 -5.57 3.26
CA ILE A 56 8.34 -5.51 4.44
C ILE A 56 9.80 -5.76 4.06
N THR A 57 10.73 -5.13 4.77
CA THR A 57 12.15 -5.13 4.45
C THR A 57 12.92 -6.00 5.44
N SER A 58 13.63 -7.04 4.97
CA SER A 58 14.36 -7.96 5.85
C SER A 58 15.33 -7.23 6.79
N ASN A 59 15.48 -7.70 8.03
CA ASN A 59 16.45 -7.14 8.99
C ASN A 59 17.90 -7.56 8.67
N SER A 60 18.37 -7.26 7.47
CA SER A 60 19.71 -7.58 6.94
C SER A 60 20.62 -6.37 6.75
N TYR A 61 20.10 -5.15 6.91
CA TYR A 61 20.87 -3.91 6.70
C TYR A 61 22.17 -3.84 7.52
N ALA A 62 22.12 -4.24 8.80
CA ALA A 62 23.27 -4.21 9.68
C ALA A 62 24.13 -5.49 9.62
N LEU A 63 23.87 -6.43 8.70
CA LEU A 63 24.62 -7.69 8.57
C LEU A 63 25.87 -7.56 7.69
N VAL A 64 26.55 -6.42 7.75
CA VAL A 64 27.78 -6.14 6.99
C VAL A 64 28.99 -6.05 7.93
N PRO A 65 30.23 -6.27 7.44
CA PRO A 65 31.43 -6.23 8.28
C PRO A 65 31.59 -4.96 9.11
N PHE A 66 31.13 -3.82 8.59
CA PHE A 66 31.14 -2.54 9.30
C PHE A 66 30.39 -2.59 10.65
N HIS A 67 29.29 -3.34 10.70
CA HIS A 67 28.40 -3.40 11.86
C HIS A 67 28.68 -4.60 12.77
N ILE A 68 28.90 -5.78 12.19
CA ILE A 68 29.05 -7.02 12.97
C ILE A 68 30.50 -7.52 13.09
N GLY A 69 31.44 -6.82 12.44
CA GLY A 69 32.86 -7.17 12.40
C GLY A 69 33.20 -8.23 11.34
N GLU A 70 34.40 -8.10 10.75
CA GLU A 70 34.93 -8.99 9.70
C GLU A 70 34.90 -10.48 10.12
N GLN A 71 35.36 -10.79 11.34
CA GLN A 71 35.39 -12.18 11.82
C GLN A 71 34.00 -12.81 11.86
N ARG A 72 33.01 -12.09 12.41
CA ARG A 72 31.64 -12.62 12.51
C ARG A 72 31.00 -12.73 11.14
N PHE A 73 31.17 -11.71 10.29
CA PHE A 73 30.62 -11.73 8.94
C PHE A 73 31.14 -12.94 8.15
N ASN A 74 32.45 -13.20 8.20
CA ASN A 74 33.05 -14.35 7.50
C ASN A 74 32.57 -15.70 8.04
N GLN A 75 32.25 -15.80 9.34
CA GLN A 75 31.82 -17.05 9.96
C GLN A 75 30.30 -17.28 9.89
N GLN A 76 29.51 -16.20 9.95
CA GLN A 76 28.07 -16.27 10.22
C GLN A 76 27.23 -15.41 9.26
N GLY A 77 27.83 -14.58 8.40
CA GLY A 77 27.12 -13.60 7.57
C GLY A 77 25.98 -14.22 6.75
N ARG A 78 26.27 -15.31 6.02
CA ARG A 78 25.26 -16.05 5.24
C ARG A 78 24.12 -16.58 6.13
N ALA A 79 24.46 -17.23 7.26
CA ALA A 79 23.46 -17.82 8.15
C ALA A 79 22.60 -16.76 8.85
N LEU A 80 23.17 -15.60 9.18
CA LEU A 80 22.41 -14.47 9.73
C LEU A 80 21.50 -13.84 8.68
N ALA A 81 21.97 -13.71 7.43
CA ALA A 81 21.15 -13.23 6.32
C ALA A 81 19.97 -14.18 6.04
N GLU A 82 20.22 -15.49 6.05
CA GLU A 82 19.18 -16.52 5.97
C GLU A 82 18.15 -16.39 7.11
N ARG A 83 18.61 -16.25 8.36
CA ARG A 83 17.73 -16.02 9.52
C ARG A 83 16.89 -14.74 9.37
N ALA A 84 17.46 -13.65 8.86
CA ALA A 84 16.71 -12.41 8.61
C ALA A 84 15.57 -12.63 7.61
N GLY A 85 15.85 -13.33 6.51
CA GLY A 85 14.84 -13.71 5.51
C GLY A 85 13.75 -14.62 6.09
N GLN A 86 14.13 -15.64 6.85
CA GLN A 86 13.19 -16.57 7.50
C GLN A 86 12.23 -15.85 8.44
N VAL A 87 12.72 -14.95 9.28
CA VAL A 87 11.90 -14.20 10.23
C VAL A 87 10.91 -13.28 9.51
N ALA A 88 11.34 -12.58 8.47
CA ALA A 88 10.45 -11.73 7.67
C ALA A 88 9.39 -12.57 6.93
N ARG A 89 9.80 -13.69 6.32
CA ARG A 89 8.87 -14.62 5.66
C ARG A 89 7.86 -15.23 6.62
N GLN A 90 8.28 -15.57 7.83
CA GLN A 90 7.40 -16.05 8.87
C GLN A 90 6.34 -15.01 9.24
N ALA A 91 6.74 -13.75 9.45
CA ALA A 91 5.78 -12.66 9.73
C ALA A 91 4.75 -12.50 8.59
N ALA A 92 5.21 -12.55 7.34
CA ALA A 92 4.35 -12.48 6.17
C ALA A 92 3.37 -13.66 6.07
N ALA A 93 3.82 -14.88 6.37
CA ALA A 93 2.97 -16.07 6.34
C ALA A 93 1.94 -16.09 7.49
N ASP A 94 2.35 -15.68 8.69
CA ASP A 94 1.51 -15.69 9.89
C ASP A 94 0.37 -14.66 9.85
N SER A 95 0.49 -13.61 9.02
CA SER A 95 -0.52 -12.55 8.94
C SER A 95 -1.78 -12.94 8.16
N GLY A 96 -1.68 -13.92 7.25
CA GLY A 96 -2.75 -14.24 6.29
C GLY A 96 -2.95 -13.20 5.19
N GLU A 97 -2.12 -12.16 5.14
CA GLU A 97 -2.17 -11.08 4.16
C GLU A 97 -1.20 -11.34 2.99
N ALA A 98 -1.49 -10.79 1.82
CA ALA A 98 -0.58 -10.82 0.67
C ALA A 98 0.60 -9.84 0.87
N VAL A 99 1.60 -10.24 1.65
CA VAL A 99 2.79 -9.44 1.99
C VAL A 99 4.00 -9.86 1.15
N ILE A 100 4.64 -8.88 0.52
CA ILE A 100 5.91 -9.03 -0.20
C ILE A 100 7.06 -8.85 0.78
N VAL A 101 8.06 -9.73 0.72
CA VAL A 101 9.30 -9.62 1.51
C VAL A 101 10.44 -9.12 0.62
N ALA A 102 10.95 -7.93 0.91
CA ALA A 102 12.10 -7.35 0.25
C ALA A 102 13.41 -7.74 0.96
N GLY A 103 14.39 -8.24 0.21
CA GLY A 103 15.74 -8.47 0.70
C GLY A 103 16.55 -7.18 0.72
N SER A 104 16.83 -6.66 1.92
CA SER A 104 17.63 -5.45 2.11
C SER A 104 19.11 -5.69 1.78
N LEU A 105 19.61 -4.91 0.82
CA LEU A 105 21.01 -4.84 0.39
C LEU A 105 21.55 -3.41 0.69
N PRO A 106 22.24 -3.22 1.83
CA PRO A 106 22.71 -1.91 2.30
C PRO A 106 23.99 -1.45 1.60
N PRO A 107 24.47 -0.21 1.81
CA PRO A 107 25.85 0.15 1.45
C PRO A 107 26.84 -0.71 2.22
N ALA A 108 27.58 -1.57 1.51
CA ALA A 108 28.42 -2.61 2.12
C ALA A 108 29.56 -2.08 3.01
N LEU A 109 30.03 -0.86 2.75
CA LEU A 109 31.25 -0.30 3.34
C LEU A 109 31.00 0.95 4.20
N GLY A 110 29.74 1.22 4.54
CA GLY A 110 29.33 2.30 5.43
C GLY A 110 28.27 3.19 4.80
N SER A 111 27.18 3.40 5.52
CA SER A 111 26.10 4.28 5.06
C SER A 111 26.56 5.73 5.00
N TYR A 112 26.09 6.46 3.99
CA TYR A 112 26.38 7.89 3.77
C TYR A 112 27.87 8.21 3.53
N ARG A 113 28.71 7.20 3.25
CA ARG A 113 30.16 7.34 3.08
C ARG A 113 30.61 6.77 1.72
N PRO A 114 30.21 7.41 0.61
CA PRO A 114 30.60 6.96 -0.73
C PRO A 114 32.12 6.99 -0.93
N ASP A 115 32.85 7.77 -0.12
CA ASP A 115 34.31 7.82 -0.10
C ASP A 115 34.98 6.53 0.42
N LEU A 116 34.25 5.68 1.15
CA LEU A 116 34.74 4.38 1.62
C LEU A 116 34.49 3.24 0.62
N PHE A 117 33.87 3.54 -0.52
CA PHE A 117 33.48 2.53 -1.50
C PHE A 117 34.69 1.79 -2.09
N ASP A 118 34.58 0.47 -2.11
CA ASP A 118 35.47 -0.45 -2.82
C ASP A 118 34.60 -1.47 -3.55
N HIS A 119 34.72 -1.49 -4.88
CA HIS A 119 33.85 -2.29 -5.76
C HIS A 119 33.96 -3.79 -5.45
N SER A 120 35.17 -4.32 -5.36
CA SER A 120 35.41 -5.76 -5.19
C SER A 120 34.90 -6.26 -3.84
N ARG A 121 35.14 -5.49 -2.78
CA ARG A 121 34.62 -5.80 -1.43
C ARG A 121 33.11 -5.66 -1.37
N SER A 122 32.54 -4.65 -2.01
CA SER A 122 31.08 -4.48 -2.08
C SER A 122 30.42 -5.69 -2.74
N VAL A 123 30.90 -6.12 -3.91
CA VAL A 123 30.38 -7.31 -4.60
C VAL A 123 30.49 -8.56 -3.71
N ALA A 124 31.63 -8.77 -3.05
CA ALA A 124 31.84 -9.92 -2.17
C ALA A 124 30.88 -9.95 -0.97
N ILE A 125 30.66 -8.80 -0.32
CA ILE A 125 29.74 -8.68 0.81
C ILE A 125 28.30 -8.93 0.36
N HIS A 126 27.87 -8.32 -0.75
CA HIS A 126 26.51 -8.49 -1.27
C HIS A 126 26.21 -9.94 -1.65
N ARG A 127 27.17 -10.67 -2.25
CA ARG A 127 26.99 -12.10 -2.57
C ARG A 127 26.65 -12.94 -1.33
N VAL A 128 27.31 -12.69 -0.20
CA VAL A 128 27.01 -13.40 1.06
C VAL A 128 25.58 -13.12 1.54
N LEU A 129 25.12 -11.88 1.44
CA LEU A 129 23.76 -11.50 1.82
C LEU A 129 22.72 -12.11 0.87
N ILE A 130 22.95 -12.00 -0.44
CA ILE A 130 22.10 -12.57 -1.49
C ILE A 130 21.95 -14.09 -1.30
N ASP A 131 23.07 -14.80 -1.10
CA ASP A 131 23.09 -16.25 -0.90
C ASP A 131 22.28 -16.71 0.33
N GLY A 132 22.22 -15.90 1.39
CA GLY A 132 21.41 -16.19 2.57
C GLY A 132 19.94 -15.84 2.36
N LEU A 133 19.64 -14.71 1.74
CA LEU A 133 18.27 -14.18 1.62
C LEU A 133 17.45 -14.81 0.48
N SER A 134 18.10 -15.29 -0.59
CA SER A 134 17.46 -15.58 -1.88
C SER A 134 16.25 -16.53 -1.81
N ALA A 135 16.27 -17.51 -0.89
CA ALA A 135 15.17 -18.47 -0.72
C ALA A 135 13.94 -17.90 0.03
N HIS A 136 14.05 -16.71 0.61
CA HIS A 136 13.07 -16.17 1.54
C HIS A 136 12.47 -14.83 1.11
N VAL A 137 13.00 -14.19 0.07
CA VAL A 137 12.60 -12.85 -0.40
C VAL A 137 11.94 -12.92 -1.77
N ASP A 138 11.01 -12.01 -2.03
CA ASP A 138 10.27 -11.89 -3.29
C ASP A 138 10.94 -10.89 -4.25
N LEU A 139 11.66 -9.90 -3.71
CA LEU A 139 12.38 -8.88 -4.46
C LEU A 139 13.66 -8.45 -3.74
N TRP A 140 14.55 -7.78 -4.47
CA TRP A 140 15.77 -7.17 -3.93
C TRP A 140 15.60 -5.67 -3.78
N LEU A 141 15.97 -5.14 -2.61
CA LEU A 141 15.95 -3.71 -2.32
C LEU A 141 17.36 -3.26 -1.97
N ALA A 142 18.06 -2.68 -2.95
CA ALA A 142 19.34 -2.02 -2.74
C ALA A 142 19.09 -0.64 -2.13
N GLU A 143 19.06 -0.56 -0.80
CA GLU A 143 18.64 0.65 -0.11
C GLU A 143 19.78 1.54 0.37
N THR A 144 19.47 2.83 0.54
CA THR A 144 20.37 3.84 1.12
C THR A 144 21.68 4.01 0.34
N GLN A 145 21.67 3.71 -0.96
CA GLN A 145 22.85 3.76 -1.81
C GLN A 145 23.27 5.22 -2.02
N SER A 146 24.51 5.54 -1.65
CA SER A 146 25.07 6.89 -1.64
C SER A 146 25.69 7.29 -2.97
N SER A 147 25.91 6.34 -3.89
CA SER A 147 26.51 6.57 -5.20
C SER A 147 25.99 5.61 -6.29
N ILE A 148 26.22 5.98 -7.55
CA ILE A 148 25.94 5.11 -8.71
C ILE A 148 26.86 3.88 -8.71
N ALA A 149 28.10 4.03 -8.22
CA ALA A 149 29.06 2.93 -8.18
C ALA A 149 28.59 1.78 -7.27
N GLU A 150 27.93 2.10 -6.15
CA GLU A 150 27.40 1.09 -5.25
C GLU A 150 26.27 0.26 -5.89
N VAL A 151 25.30 0.87 -6.57
CA VAL A 151 24.22 0.12 -7.24
C VAL A 151 24.73 -0.74 -8.39
N ARG A 152 25.81 -0.33 -9.07
CA ARG A 152 26.47 -1.17 -10.09
C ARG A 152 27.11 -2.41 -9.46
N ALA A 153 27.74 -2.27 -8.29
CA ALA A 153 28.26 -3.41 -7.54
C ALA A 153 27.15 -4.35 -7.06
N VAL A 154 26.00 -3.81 -6.64
CA VAL A 154 24.84 -4.65 -6.28
C VAL A 154 24.33 -5.44 -7.48
N ALA A 155 24.15 -4.78 -8.63
CA ALA A 155 23.71 -5.45 -9.86
C ALA A 155 24.70 -6.54 -10.30
N GLU A 156 26.02 -6.30 -10.20
CA GLU A 156 27.03 -7.33 -10.46
C GLU A 156 26.94 -8.50 -9.47
N ALA A 157 26.69 -8.22 -8.19
CA ALA A 157 26.56 -9.25 -7.16
C ALA A 157 25.33 -10.14 -7.39
N LEU A 158 24.22 -9.57 -7.87
CA LEU A 158 23.00 -10.29 -8.24
C LEU A 158 23.19 -11.19 -9.46
N GLY A 159 24.04 -10.80 -10.41
CA GLY A 159 24.38 -11.60 -11.58
C GLY A 159 23.14 -11.96 -12.42
N SER A 160 22.75 -13.23 -12.40
CA SER A 160 21.60 -13.75 -13.16
C SER A 160 20.34 -13.98 -12.30
N ASP A 161 20.27 -13.42 -11.09
CA ASP A 161 19.04 -13.47 -10.29
C ASP A 161 17.92 -12.68 -11.01
N ASN A 162 16.74 -13.30 -11.13
CA ASN A 162 15.62 -12.77 -11.90
C ASN A 162 14.53 -12.12 -11.02
N LYS A 163 14.73 -12.03 -9.70
CA LYS A 163 13.75 -11.35 -8.84
C LYS A 163 13.77 -9.84 -9.14
N PRO A 164 12.64 -9.14 -8.98
CA PRO A 164 12.59 -7.69 -9.21
C PRO A 164 13.64 -6.96 -8.36
N LEU A 165 14.36 -6.03 -8.99
CA LEU A 165 15.34 -5.18 -8.34
C LEU A 165 14.78 -3.77 -8.13
N TRP A 166 14.79 -3.30 -6.89
CA TRP A 166 14.50 -1.93 -6.50
C TRP A 166 15.79 -1.26 -6.06
N LEU A 167 16.07 -0.08 -6.61
CA LEU A 167 17.25 0.72 -6.25
C LEU A 167 16.78 1.96 -5.49
N SER A 168 17.21 2.09 -4.24
CA SER A 168 16.89 3.25 -3.42
C SER A 168 18.13 4.03 -3.04
N PHE A 169 18.09 5.34 -3.30
CA PHE A 169 19.21 6.23 -3.13
C PHE A 169 19.03 7.17 -1.93
N THR A 170 20.13 7.49 -1.25
CA THR A 170 20.17 8.56 -0.26
C THR A 170 20.72 9.85 -0.88
N LEU A 171 20.04 10.95 -0.57
CA LEU A 171 20.26 12.26 -1.13
C LEU A 171 21.04 13.17 -0.16
N LEU A 172 21.67 14.20 -0.73
CA LEU A 172 22.10 15.36 0.05
C LEU A 172 20.87 16.07 0.61
N ASP A 173 20.91 16.34 1.91
CA ASP A 173 19.83 16.99 2.67
C ASP A 173 19.70 18.49 2.39
N VAL A 174 20.58 19.05 1.55
CA VAL A 174 20.57 20.44 1.09
C VAL A 174 20.60 20.44 -0.44
N PRO A 175 19.60 21.03 -1.12
CA PRO A 175 19.62 21.17 -2.57
C PRO A 175 20.83 21.96 -3.05
N GLY A 176 21.36 21.61 -4.23
CA GLY A 176 22.36 22.44 -4.89
C GLY A 176 21.80 23.84 -5.18
N ALA A 177 22.68 24.83 -5.34
CA ALA A 177 22.27 26.20 -5.72
C ALA A 177 21.55 26.25 -7.09
N ASP A 178 21.71 25.19 -7.89
CA ASP A 178 21.06 24.94 -9.18
C ASP A 178 19.67 24.29 -9.07
N GLY A 179 19.21 23.97 -7.86
CA GLY A 179 17.91 23.32 -7.61
C GLY A 179 17.87 21.83 -7.98
N VAL A 180 19.03 21.23 -8.30
CA VAL A 180 19.11 19.82 -8.72
C VAL A 180 19.25 18.91 -7.50
N ALA A 181 18.46 17.83 -7.46
CA ALA A 181 18.62 16.79 -6.44
C ALA A 181 19.86 15.94 -6.73
N ARG A 182 20.65 15.67 -5.69
CA ARG A 182 21.94 14.97 -5.79
C ARG A 182 22.05 13.85 -4.77
N LEU A 183 22.71 12.76 -5.17
CA LEU A 183 23.15 11.70 -4.27
C LEU A 183 24.20 12.23 -3.30
N ARG A 184 24.47 11.49 -2.22
CA ARG A 184 25.56 11.86 -1.29
C ARG A 184 26.95 11.86 -1.92
N SER A 185 27.16 11.18 -3.04
CA SER A 185 28.36 11.27 -3.87
C SER A 185 28.45 12.57 -4.70
N GLY A 186 27.38 13.37 -4.77
CA GLY A 186 27.28 14.58 -5.59
C GLY A 186 26.71 14.35 -7.00
N GLU A 187 26.58 13.09 -7.42
CA GLU A 187 25.98 12.69 -8.70
C GLU A 187 24.51 13.12 -8.77
N ALA A 188 24.04 13.52 -9.96
CA ALA A 188 22.66 13.99 -10.12
C ALA A 188 21.66 12.83 -10.03
N VAL A 189 20.48 13.07 -9.45
CA VAL A 189 19.39 12.07 -9.42
C VAL A 189 19.00 11.62 -10.82
N ALA A 190 19.00 12.54 -11.79
CA ALA A 190 18.72 12.22 -13.18
C ALA A 190 19.68 11.15 -13.74
N GLU A 191 20.97 11.25 -13.45
CA GLU A 191 21.98 10.26 -13.86
C GLU A 191 21.74 8.92 -13.16
N ALA A 192 21.44 8.94 -11.86
CA ALA A 192 21.15 7.74 -11.08
C ALA A 192 19.93 6.98 -11.61
N VAL A 193 18.86 7.69 -12.00
CA VAL A 193 17.64 7.11 -12.58
C VAL A 193 17.92 6.50 -13.95
N GLN A 194 18.72 7.15 -14.80
CA GLN A 194 19.16 6.58 -16.07
C GLN A 194 19.93 5.27 -15.86
N VAL A 195 20.83 5.23 -14.88
CA VAL A 195 21.59 4.01 -14.57
C VAL A 195 20.68 2.93 -14.02
N ALA A 196 19.73 3.27 -13.14
CA ALA A 196 18.77 2.29 -12.63
C ALA A 196 17.95 1.63 -13.74
N ALA A 197 17.50 2.42 -14.73
CA ALA A 197 16.84 1.89 -15.92
C ALA A 197 17.75 0.96 -16.74
N GLN A 198 19.03 1.34 -16.95
CA GLN A 198 20.02 0.49 -17.65
C GLN A 198 20.29 -0.83 -16.92
N LEU A 199 20.24 -0.82 -15.59
CA LEU A 199 20.43 -2.01 -14.75
C LEU A 199 19.16 -2.87 -14.66
N GLY A 200 18.07 -2.49 -15.34
CA GLY A 200 16.83 -3.27 -15.35
C GLY A 200 16.05 -3.21 -14.03
N ALA A 201 16.23 -2.15 -13.23
CA ALA A 201 15.45 -1.96 -12.02
C ALA A 201 13.94 -1.87 -12.36
N ARG A 202 13.09 -2.37 -11.46
CA ARG A 202 11.62 -2.22 -11.55
C ARG A 202 11.13 -0.94 -10.88
N ALA A 203 11.87 -0.45 -9.90
CA ALA A 203 11.58 0.78 -9.18
C ALA A 203 12.85 1.53 -8.79
N VAL A 204 12.76 2.86 -8.77
CA VAL A 204 13.74 3.75 -8.16
C VAL A 204 13.08 4.45 -6.99
N LEU A 205 13.73 4.37 -5.82
CA LEU A 205 13.24 5.03 -4.62
C LEU A 205 14.27 6.02 -4.07
N PHE A 206 13.81 6.89 -3.19
CA PHE A 206 14.65 7.80 -2.43
C PHE A 206 14.38 7.61 -0.94
N ASN A 207 15.42 7.33 -0.17
CA ASN A 207 15.28 6.98 1.23
C ASN A 207 16.41 7.51 2.11
N CYS A 208 16.11 7.49 3.40
CA CYS A 208 17.02 7.88 4.46
C CYS A 208 17.70 9.25 4.26
N SER A 209 16.94 10.19 3.70
CA SER A 209 17.21 11.63 3.70
C SER A 209 15.99 12.36 4.26
N GLN A 210 16.09 13.68 4.40
CA GLN A 210 15.00 14.51 4.89
C GLN A 210 13.77 14.54 3.95
N PRO A 211 12.54 14.57 4.49
CA PRO A 211 11.31 14.70 3.71
C PRO A 211 11.32 15.83 2.67
N GLU A 212 11.93 16.96 3.03
CA GLU A 212 11.95 18.21 2.29
C GLU A 212 12.65 18.11 0.92
N VAL A 213 13.61 17.19 0.77
CA VAL A 213 14.40 17.06 -0.47
C VAL A 213 13.84 16.04 -1.46
N MET A 214 12.85 15.24 -1.04
CA MET A 214 12.38 14.08 -1.82
C MET A 214 11.53 14.46 -3.03
N ALA A 215 10.71 15.52 -2.92
CA ALA A 215 9.83 15.94 -4.01
C ALA A 215 10.61 16.37 -5.27
N GLN A 216 11.77 17.03 -5.09
CA GLN A 216 12.63 17.41 -6.21
C GLN A 216 13.24 16.17 -6.89
N ALA A 217 13.67 15.17 -6.12
CA ALA A 217 14.20 13.93 -6.68
C ALA A 217 13.16 13.16 -7.50
N LEU A 218 11.91 13.14 -7.05
CA LEU A 218 10.79 12.59 -7.83
C LEU A 218 10.56 13.35 -9.13
N HIS A 219 10.61 14.68 -9.09
CA HIS A 219 10.48 15.51 -10.29
C HIS A 219 11.61 15.22 -11.30
N ASP A 220 12.86 15.27 -10.85
CA ASP A 220 14.05 15.00 -11.68
C ASP A 220 14.00 13.59 -12.28
N GLY A 221 13.61 12.59 -11.48
CA GLY A 221 13.47 11.21 -11.94
C GLY A 221 12.34 11.04 -12.96
N ARG A 222 11.18 11.67 -12.73
CA ARG A 222 10.05 11.58 -13.67
C ARG A 222 10.40 12.18 -15.03
N GLN A 223 11.07 13.33 -15.05
CA GLN A 223 11.51 13.94 -16.31
C GLN A 223 12.38 12.98 -17.15
N VAL A 224 13.29 12.24 -16.49
CA VAL A 224 14.11 11.21 -17.15
C VAL A 224 13.25 10.09 -17.71
N LEU A 225 12.32 9.56 -16.93
CA LEU A 225 11.46 8.44 -17.36
C LEU A 225 10.55 8.84 -18.52
N GLU A 226 9.98 10.05 -18.48
CA GLU A 226 9.18 10.62 -19.57
C GLU A 226 10.01 10.78 -20.84
N ALA A 227 11.23 11.31 -20.73
CA ALA A 227 12.14 11.48 -21.86
C ALA A 227 12.58 10.14 -22.49
N LEU A 228 12.69 9.08 -21.69
CA LEU A 228 13.04 7.73 -22.14
C LEU A 228 11.83 6.89 -22.57
N GLY A 229 10.59 7.35 -22.29
CA GLY A 229 9.37 6.58 -22.53
C GLY A 229 9.28 5.29 -21.72
N LEU A 230 9.84 5.27 -20.51
CA LEU A 230 9.90 4.10 -19.65
C LEU A 230 8.83 4.14 -18.55
N ASP A 231 8.20 3.00 -18.29
CA ASP A 231 7.26 2.80 -17.19
C ASP A 231 7.96 2.14 -15.99
N LEU A 232 8.76 2.96 -15.30
CA LEU A 232 9.50 2.58 -14.10
C LEU A 232 8.89 3.28 -12.89
N GLU A 233 8.74 2.56 -11.79
CA GLU A 233 8.06 3.09 -10.61
C GLU A 233 8.98 3.97 -9.78
N LEU A 234 8.43 5.06 -9.24
CA LEU A 234 9.14 5.98 -8.35
C LEU A 234 8.59 5.87 -6.93
N GLY A 235 9.44 6.01 -5.92
CA GLY A 235 8.99 5.94 -4.53
C GLY A 235 9.85 6.69 -3.52
N VAL A 236 9.30 6.88 -2.33
CA VAL A 236 9.97 7.61 -1.23
C VAL A 236 9.68 6.98 0.12
N TYR A 237 10.71 6.86 0.95
CA TYR A 237 10.56 6.52 2.37
C TYR A 237 11.64 7.24 3.20
N ALA A 238 11.29 8.47 3.61
CA ALA A 238 12.21 9.41 4.26
C ALA A 238 12.47 9.10 5.75
N ASN A 239 13.52 9.72 6.31
CA ASN A 239 13.81 9.70 7.75
C ASN A 239 12.93 10.68 8.54
N ALA A 240 12.91 10.51 9.87
CA ALA A 240 12.42 11.49 10.85
C ALA A 240 13.53 12.14 11.69
N PHE A 241 14.78 12.16 11.21
CA PHE A 241 15.92 12.78 11.92
C PHE A 241 16.30 14.17 11.38
N PRO A 242 17.00 14.99 12.18
CA PRO A 242 17.72 16.16 11.71
C PRO A 242 18.82 15.80 10.70
N VAL A 243 19.29 16.82 9.96
CA VAL A 243 20.38 16.74 8.97
C VAL A 243 21.57 15.88 9.46
N VAL A 244 21.94 14.86 8.70
CA VAL A 244 23.17 14.08 8.95
C VAL A 244 24.33 14.79 8.26
N SER A 245 25.23 15.43 9.03
CA SER A 245 26.42 16.08 8.47
C SER A 245 27.37 15.08 7.84
N SER A 246 28.14 15.52 6.82
CA SER A 246 29.19 14.73 6.16
C SER A 246 30.30 14.27 7.12
N ASP A 247 30.49 15.00 8.23
CA ASP A 247 31.49 14.70 9.27
C ASP A 247 30.97 13.76 10.36
N ALA A 248 29.68 13.39 10.34
CA ALA A 248 29.14 12.41 11.26
C ALA A 248 29.79 11.06 11.00
N LYS A 249 30.48 10.49 12.00
CA LYS A 249 30.91 9.09 11.95
C LYS A 249 29.67 8.24 11.65
N ALA A 250 29.72 7.41 10.60
CA ALA A 250 28.58 6.62 10.15
C ALA A 250 27.92 5.93 11.37
N ASN A 251 26.65 6.26 11.61
CA ASN A 251 25.82 5.69 12.68
C ASN A 251 26.32 5.92 14.13
N SER A 252 27.21 6.88 14.40
CA SER A 252 27.79 7.06 15.75
C SER A 252 26.91 7.76 16.78
N THR A 253 25.85 8.43 16.34
CA THR A 253 25.03 9.28 17.21
C THR A 253 23.56 8.90 17.01
N LEU A 254 22.90 8.43 18.06
CA LEU A 254 21.45 8.29 18.07
C LEU A 254 20.85 9.70 17.98
N LEU A 255 20.62 10.19 16.77
CA LEU A 255 19.97 11.48 16.54
C LEU A 255 18.57 11.45 17.18
N GLN A 256 18.18 12.51 17.89
CA GLN A 256 16.81 12.64 18.37
C GLN A 256 15.87 12.69 17.17
N ILE A 257 14.75 11.97 17.24
CA ILE A 257 13.67 12.08 16.25
C ILE A 257 13.17 13.52 16.32
N ARG A 258 12.94 14.16 15.18
CA ARG A 258 12.37 15.51 15.19
C ARG A 258 10.94 15.41 15.73
N ASP A 259 10.63 16.19 16.77
CA ASP A 259 9.31 16.18 17.40
C ASP A 259 8.19 16.63 16.44
N ASP A 260 8.54 17.30 15.33
CA ASP A 260 7.61 17.75 14.31
C ASP A 260 7.24 16.69 13.26
N LEU A 261 7.87 15.50 13.28
CA LEU A 261 7.61 14.41 12.32
C LEU A 261 6.82 13.25 12.96
N GLY A 262 5.75 13.59 13.69
CA GLY A 262 4.71 12.64 14.10
C GLY A 262 3.91 12.06 12.92
N PRO A 263 3.00 11.10 13.16
CA PRO A 263 2.25 10.41 12.10
C PRO A 263 1.55 11.33 11.10
N GLU A 264 0.84 12.35 11.59
CA GLU A 264 0.09 13.29 10.73
C GLU A 264 1.01 14.21 9.91
N SER A 265 2.09 14.70 10.52
CA SER A 265 3.09 15.51 9.81
C SER A 265 3.82 14.70 8.73
N TYR A 266 4.13 13.44 9.02
CA TYR A 266 4.74 12.54 8.03
C TYR A 266 3.77 12.23 6.89
N LEU A 267 2.49 12.00 7.21
CA LEU A 267 1.43 11.83 6.20
C LEU A 267 1.33 13.07 5.28
N HIS A 268 1.44 14.28 5.83
CA HIS A 268 1.47 15.51 5.03
C HIS A 268 2.59 15.47 3.99
N TRP A 269 3.81 15.09 4.38
CA TRP A 269 4.92 14.92 3.43
C TRP A 269 4.68 13.79 2.43
N ALA A 270 4.21 12.64 2.89
CA ALA A 270 3.95 11.52 2.00
C ALA A 270 2.91 11.85 0.91
N ARG A 271 1.92 12.70 1.22
CA ARG A 271 0.97 13.24 0.24
C ARG A 271 1.67 14.08 -0.84
N THR A 272 2.59 14.97 -0.47
CA THR A 272 3.33 15.75 -1.47
C THR A 272 4.19 14.88 -2.36
N TRP A 273 4.72 13.76 -1.85
CA TRP A 273 5.46 12.79 -2.67
C TRP A 273 4.56 12.04 -3.64
N VAL A 274 3.37 11.61 -3.22
CA VAL A 274 2.39 10.95 -4.11
C VAL A 274 1.90 11.92 -5.19
N GLU A 275 1.62 13.18 -4.84
CA GLU A 275 1.32 14.25 -5.81
C GLU A 275 2.51 14.48 -6.77
N ALA A 276 3.74 14.40 -6.25
CA ALA A 276 4.98 14.38 -7.02
C ALA A 276 5.29 13.04 -7.69
N GLY A 277 4.34 12.10 -7.73
CA GLY A 277 4.36 10.91 -8.60
C GLY A 277 4.97 9.66 -7.99
N ALA A 278 5.17 9.64 -6.67
CA ALA A 278 5.52 8.39 -5.98
C ALA A 278 4.36 7.39 -6.06
N SER A 279 4.63 6.19 -6.56
CA SER A 279 3.74 5.03 -6.50
C SER A 279 4.11 4.06 -5.38
N ILE A 280 5.19 4.33 -4.65
CA ILE A 280 5.63 3.56 -3.49
C ILE A 280 5.98 4.52 -2.34
N VAL A 281 5.38 4.33 -1.18
CA VAL A 281 5.68 5.12 0.03
C VAL A 281 5.93 4.22 1.23
N GLY A 282 6.73 4.68 2.20
CA GLY A 282 7.05 3.94 3.44
C GLY A 282 7.73 4.83 4.45
N GLY A 283 8.50 4.23 5.36
CA GLY A 283 9.34 4.94 6.33
C GLY A 283 10.77 4.44 6.40
N CYS A 284 11.75 5.34 6.60
CA CYS A 284 13.10 4.95 7.05
C CYS A 284 13.26 5.23 8.56
N CYS A 285 14.37 5.80 9.00
CA CYS A 285 14.70 5.85 10.41
C CYS A 285 13.80 6.82 11.18
N GLY A 286 13.23 6.37 12.30
CA GLY A 286 12.34 7.17 13.14
C GLY A 286 10.87 7.13 12.71
N ILE A 287 10.53 6.34 11.69
CA ILE A 287 9.16 6.09 11.26
C ILE A 287 8.72 4.72 11.79
N GLY A 288 7.76 4.74 12.71
CA GLY A 288 7.25 3.54 13.40
C GLY A 288 5.93 3.02 12.81
N PRO A 289 5.38 1.92 13.36
CA PRO A 289 4.09 1.37 12.95
C PRO A 289 2.96 2.41 13.00
N GLU A 290 2.98 3.35 13.94
CA GLU A 290 1.98 4.42 14.05
C GLU A 290 1.91 5.35 12.82
N HIS A 291 3.06 5.61 12.18
CA HIS A 291 3.14 6.38 10.96
C HIS A 291 2.61 5.57 9.78
N ILE A 292 3.05 4.31 9.66
CA ILE A 292 2.56 3.39 8.60
C ILE A 292 1.05 3.22 8.70
N ALA A 293 0.49 3.12 9.92
CA ALA A 293 -0.95 3.07 10.14
C ALA A 293 -1.67 4.35 9.69
N ALA A 294 -1.05 5.53 9.86
CA ALA A 294 -1.63 6.78 9.33
C ALA A 294 -1.64 6.81 7.80
N LEU A 295 -0.55 6.37 7.15
CA LEU A 295 -0.49 6.23 5.69
C LEU A 295 -1.52 5.21 5.18
N HIS A 296 -1.60 4.05 5.84
CA HIS A 296 -2.57 3.01 5.52
C HIS A 296 -4.01 3.52 5.64
N ARG A 297 -4.34 4.21 6.74
CA ARG A 297 -5.69 4.78 6.92
C ARG A 297 -6.05 5.78 5.84
N HIS A 298 -5.10 6.62 5.42
CA HIS A 298 -5.38 7.65 4.43
C HIS A 298 -5.64 7.09 3.03
N TRP A 299 -4.82 6.14 2.55
CA TRP A 299 -4.91 5.65 1.18
C TRP A 299 -5.59 4.30 1.01
N PHE A 300 -5.66 3.48 2.07
CA PHE A 300 -6.03 2.07 1.95
C PHE A 300 -7.19 1.66 2.87
N ALA A 301 -7.48 2.35 3.98
CA ALA A 301 -8.64 1.99 4.81
C ALA A 301 -9.96 2.26 4.09
N ALA A 302 -10.84 1.26 4.04
CA ALA A 302 -12.14 1.33 3.36
C ALA A 302 -12.91 2.60 3.77
N GLU A 303 -13.28 3.41 2.78
CA GLU A 303 -14.30 4.42 2.98
C GLU A 303 -15.64 3.69 2.86
N VAL A 304 -16.49 3.74 3.89
CA VAL A 304 -17.78 3.04 3.82
C VAL A 304 -18.84 4.02 3.30
N GLN A 305 -19.32 3.79 2.09
CA GLN A 305 -20.52 4.45 1.57
C GLN A 305 -21.69 3.47 1.54
N GLN A 306 -22.91 4.02 1.67
CA GLN A 306 -24.13 3.23 1.69
C GLN A 306 -24.94 3.46 0.43
N ALA A 307 -25.42 2.37 -0.17
CA ALA A 307 -26.36 2.37 -1.28
C ALA A 307 -27.59 1.54 -0.90
N THR A 308 -28.79 1.99 -1.28
CA THR A 308 -30.04 1.29 -0.93
C THR A 308 -30.87 1.01 -2.17
N PHE A 309 -31.18 -0.27 -2.40
CA PHE A 309 -31.83 -0.76 -3.63
C PHE A 309 -33.11 -1.53 -3.30
N GLY A 310 -34.23 -1.15 -3.90
CA GLY A 310 -35.46 -1.94 -3.93
C GLY A 310 -35.54 -2.70 -5.24
N ALA A 311 -35.33 -4.02 -5.21
CA ALA A 311 -35.25 -4.89 -6.38
C ALA A 311 -36.36 -5.97 -6.39
N GLY A 312 -37.48 -5.72 -5.70
CA GLY A 312 -38.46 -6.76 -5.37
C GLY A 312 -38.10 -7.50 -4.09
N CYS A 313 -38.31 -8.83 -4.06
CA CYS A 313 -37.94 -9.66 -2.91
C CYS A 313 -36.45 -9.50 -2.60
N PHE A 314 -36.14 -9.03 -1.39
CA PHE A 314 -34.79 -8.61 -1.03
C PHE A 314 -33.76 -9.75 -0.84
N TRP A 315 -34.18 -11.02 -0.77
CA TRP A 315 -33.29 -12.15 -0.42
C TRP A 315 -32.31 -12.47 -1.53
N GLY A 316 -32.78 -12.48 -2.78
CA GLY A 316 -31.93 -12.67 -3.96
C GLY A 316 -30.97 -11.51 -4.14
N ALA A 317 -31.45 -10.29 -3.94
CA ALA A 317 -30.64 -9.08 -4.08
C ALA A 317 -29.52 -9.01 -3.03
N GLU A 318 -29.81 -9.30 -1.76
CA GLU A 318 -28.80 -9.34 -0.68
C GLU A 318 -27.62 -10.25 -1.02
N ALA A 319 -27.93 -11.48 -1.45
CA ALA A 319 -26.92 -12.48 -1.80
C ALA A 319 -26.12 -12.06 -3.04
N ALA A 320 -26.77 -11.48 -4.05
CA ALA A 320 -26.09 -11.04 -5.27
C ALA A 320 -25.12 -9.87 -5.01
N PHE A 321 -25.55 -8.84 -4.27
CA PHE A 321 -24.67 -7.72 -3.94
C PHE A 321 -23.48 -8.14 -3.10
N ARG A 322 -23.67 -9.05 -2.14
CA ARG A 322 -22.58 -9.51 -1.26
C ARG A 322 -21.44 -10.19 -2.00
N GLN A 323 -21.70 -10.74 -3.18
CA GLN A 323 -20.68 -11.39 -4.00
C GLN A 323 -19.83 -10.42 -4.83
N LEU A 324 -20.19 -9.14 -4.88
CA LEU A 324 -19.46 -8.15 -5.67
C LEU A 324 -18.17 -7.73 -4.94
N PRO A 325 -16.99 -7.82 -5.59
CA PRO A 325 -15.75 -7.27 -5.05
C PRO A 325 -15.92 -5.77 -4.74
N GLY A 326 -15.51 -5.35 -3.54
CA GLY A 326 -15.69 -3.98 -3.06
C GLY A 326 -16.97 -3.73 -2.23
N VAL A 327 -17.91 -4.69 -2.20
CA VAL A 327 -19.00 -4.69 -1.20
C VAL A 327 -18.46 -5.24 0.11
N LEU A 328 -18.68 -4.49 1.19
CA LEU A 328 -18.19 -4.78 2.54
C LEU A 328 -19.22 -5.55 3.36
N ASP A 329 -20.49 -5.16 3.25
CA ASP A 329 -21.62 -5.85 3.87
C ASP A 329 -22.92 -5.54 3.11
N SER A 330 -23.91 -6.40 3.28
CA SER A 330 -25.27 -6.17 2.78
C SER A 330 -26.29 -6.66 3.81
N ARG A 331 -27.41 -5.95 3.93
CA ARG A 331 -28.50 -6.27 4.86
C ARG A 331 -29.85 -5.90 4.29
N VAL A 332 -30.87 -6.64 4.69
CA VAL A 332 -32.23 -6.46 4.19
C VAL A 332 -33.11 -5.70 5.17
N GLY A 333 -34.05 -4.92 4.65
CA GLY A 333 -34.93 -4.10 5.45
C GLY A 333 -36.03 -3.44 4.64
N PHE A 334 -36.65 -2.44 5.25
CA PHE A 334 -37.73 -1.67 4.68
C PHE A 334 -37.34 -0.19 4.61
N ALA A 335 -37.44 0.41 3.43
CA ALA A 335 -37.16 1.84 3.25
C ALA A 335 -38.44 2.65 3.02
N ARG A 336 -38.42 3.88 3.55
CA ARG A 336 -39.42 4.94 3.30
C ARG A 336 -38.74 6.14 2.64
N PRO A 337 -39.37 6.80 1.64
CA PRO A 337 -38.82 8.00 1.03
C PRO A 337 -38.88 9.20 1.99
N ALA A 338 -37.93 10.13 1.86
CA ALA A 338 -37.88 11.34 2.68
C ALA A 338 -39.07 12.30 2.43
N SER A 339 -39.86 12.09 1.38
CA SER A 339 -41.08 12.85 1.09
C SER A 339 -42.20 12.66 2.11
N GLY A 340 -42.08 11.67 3.01
CA GLY A 340 -43.10 11.37 4.02
C GLY A 340 -44.26 10.53 3.50
N GLU A 341 -44.15 9.97 2.29
CA GLU A 341 -45.13 9.02 1.79
C GLU A 341 -45.14 7.74 2.65
N VAL A 342 -46.33 7.24 2.96
CA VAL A 342 -46.52 5.99 3.73
C VAL A 342 -46.31 4.79 2.81
N LEU A 343 -45.08 4.63 2.33
CA LEU A 343 -44.61 3.50 1.53
C LEU A 343 -43.55 2.73 2.31
N SER A 344 -43.63 1.40 2.29
CA SER A 344 -42.64 0.52 2.90
C SER A 344 -42.19 -0.47 1.83
N ILE A 345 -40.99 -0.24 1.29
CA ILE A 345 -40.43 -1.01 0.17
C ILE A 345 -39.37 -1.95 0.73
N GLU A 346 -39.39 -3.23 0.33
CA GLU A 346 -38.29 -4.15 0.61
C GLU A 346 -37.04 -3.70 -0.12
N VAL A 347 -35.96 -3.54 0.64
CA VAL A 347 -34.69 -3.07 0.11
C VAL A 347 -33.53 -3.89 0.66
N VAL A 348 -32.44 -3.87 -0.10
CA VAL A 348 -31.11 -4.19 0.39
C VAL A 348 -30.34 -2.90 0.58
N GLN A 349 -29.76 -2.72 1.76
CA GLN A 349 -28.75 -1.69 2.02
C GLN A 349 -27.37 -2.35 1.91
N VAL A 350 -26.51 -1.73 1.10
CA VAL A 350 -25.17 -2.22 0.75
C VAL A 350 -24.15 -1.21 1.28
N ASP A 351 -23.26 -1.67 2.14
CA ASP A 351 -22.03 -0.96 2.51
C ASP A 351 -20.95 -1.34 1.51
N PHE A 352 -20.33 -0.36 0.86
CA PHE A 352 -19.30 -0.60 -0.15
C PHE A 352 -18.14 0.39 -0.02
N ASP A 353 -16.97 -0.03 -0.49
CA ASP A 353 -15.80 0.82 -0.63
C ASP A 353 -15.81 1.48 -2.02
N PRO A 354 -16.09 2.79 -2.14
CA PRO A 354 -16.18 3.48 -3.43
C PRO A 354 -14.86 3.47 -4.20
N ARG A 355 -13.74 3.16 -3.53
CA ARG A 355 -12.42 3.03 -4.15
C ARG A 355 -12.22 1.66 -4.82
N GLN A 356 -13.00 0.65 -4.41
CA GLN A 356 -12.97 -0.69 -5.00
C GLN A 356 -14.12 -0.91 -5.99
N ILE A 357 -15.32 -0.39 -5.69
CA ILE A 357 -16.48 -0.47 -6.56
C ILE A 357 -17.22 0.86 -6.61
N ALA A 358 -17.37 1.42 -7.81
CA ALA A 358 -18.13 2.65 -8.00
C ALA A 358 -19.64 2.40 -7.81
N TYR A 359 -20.36 3.39 -7.29
CA TYR A 359 -21.83 3.32 -7.13
C TYR A 359 -22.55 2.98 -8.45
N SER A 360 -22.06 3.48 -9.59
CA SER A 360 -22.60 3.14 -10.91
C SER A 360 -22.54 1.64 -11.23
N ARG A 361 -21.49 0.93 -10.79
CA ARG A 361 -21.39 -0.53 -10.96
C ARG A 361 -22.39 -1.29 -10.09
N LEU A 362 -22.70 -0.76 -8.90
CA LEU A 362 -23.79 -1.31 -8.08
C LEU A 362 -25.15 -1.12 -8.76
N ILE A 363 -25.38 0.02 -9.41
CA ILE A 363 -26.60 0.25 -10.21
C ILE A 363 -26.65 -0.68 -11.43
N GLU A 364 -25.54 -0.93 -12.10
CA GLU A 364 -25.48 -1.90 -13.20
C GLU A 364 -25.82 -3.31 -12.74
N ALA A 365 -25.28 -3.74 -11.58
CA ALA A 365 -25.64 -5.01 -10.97
C ALA A 365 -27.14 -5.03 -10.63
N PHE A 366 -27.66 -3.98 -10.00
CA PHE A 366 -29.08 -3.81 -9.69
C PHE A 366 -29.98 -4.07 -10.90
N TRP A 367 -29.66 -3.53 -12.08
CA TRP A 367 -30.44 -3.77 -13.31
C TRP A 367 -30.53 -5.22 -13.77
N THR A 368 -29.66 -6.09 -13.27
CA THR A 368 -29.67 -7.52 -13.62
C THR A 368 -30.49 -8.38 -12.65
N LEU A 369 -30.90 -7.82 -11.50
CA LEU A 369 -31.53 -8.58 -10.42
C LEU A 369 -33.04 -8.71 -10.57
N HIS A 370 -33.68 -7.82 -11.32
CA HIS A 370 -35.14 -7.71 -11.42
C HIS A 370 -35.58 -7.09 -12.77
N ASP A 371 -36.89 -6.99 -13.02
CA ASP A 371 -37.44 -6.29 -14.18
C ASP A 371 -37.63 -4.79 -13.86
N PRO A 372 -36.78 -3.88 -14.38
CA PRO A 372 -36.84 -2.45 -14.08
C PRO A 372 -38.01 -1.72 -14.76
N THR A 373 -38.79 -2.42 -15.61
CA THR A 373 -39.96 -1.87 -16.34
C THR A 373 -41.29 -2.17 -15.66
N SER A 374 -41.27 -3.00 -14.61
CA SER A 374 -42.46 -3.40 -13.89
C SER A 374 -42.79 -2.43 -12.75
N VAL A 375 -44.06 -2.05 -12.66
CA VAL A 375 -44.59 -1.16 -11.62
C VAL A 375 -45.10 -2.03 -10.47
N ASP A 376 -44.56 -1.82 -9.27
CA ASP A 376 -45.06 -2.41 -8.01
C ASP A 376 -45.23 -3.94 -8.06
N ARG A 377 -44.28 -4.62 -8.72
CA ARG A 377 -44.29 -6.08 -8.92
C ARG A 377 -42.91 -6.57 -9.30
N GLN A 378 -42.53 -7.78 -8.90
CA GLN A 378 -41.46 -8.57 -9.52
C GLN A 378 -41.87 -10.04 -9.60
N GLY A 379 -41.96 -10.61 -10.80
CA GLY A 379 -42.44 -11.99 -10.98
C GLY A 379 -43.84 -12.20 -10.35
N ALA A 380 -43.93 -13.15 -9.43
CA ALA A 380 -45.16 -13.47 -8.67
C ALA A 380 -45.43 -12.50 -7.50
N ASP A 381 -44.45 -11.71 -7.09
CA ASP A 381 -44.55 -10.79 -5.96
C ASP A 381 -45.22 -9.48 -6.40
N VAL A 382 -46.36 -9.15 -5.79
CA VAL A 382 -47.19 -7.99 -6.18
C VAL A 382 -47.39 -7.03 -5.01
N GLY A 383 -47.26 -5.74 -5.27
CA GLY A 383 -47.51 -4.65 -4.34
C GLY A 383 -46.35 -3.65 -4.30
N VAL A 384 -46.62 -2.45 -3.77
CA VAL A 384 -45.62 -1.38 -3.62
C VAL A 384 -44.40 -1.81 -2.81
N LYS A 385 -44.59 -2.80 -1.93
CA LYS A 385 -43.52 -3.46 -1.18
C LYS A 385 -42.40 -4.01 -2.09
N TYR A 386 -42.72 -4.43 -3.31
CA TYR A 386 -41.77 -5.02 -4.28
C TYR A 386 -41.40 -4.05 -5.41
N ARG A 387 -41.58 -2.74 -5.18
CA ARG A 387 -41.26 -1.70 -6.17
C ARG A 387 -39.77 -1.70 -6.51
N SER A 388 -39.49 -1.51 -7.79
CA SER A 388 -38.14 -1.16 -8.28
C SER A 388 -37.81 0.28 -7.87
N ALA A 389 -36.84 0.46 -6.97
CA ALA A 389 -36.46 1.78 -6.44
C ALA A 389 -34.95 1.91 -6.21
N LEU A 390 -34.40 3.07 -6.57
CA LEU A 390 -33.06 3.51 -6.19
C LEU A 390 -33.19 4.57 -5.09
N PHE A 391 -32.76 4.24 -3.88
CA PHE A 391 -32.75 5.18 -2.76
C PHE A 391 -31.38 5.86 -2.67
N VAL A 392 -31.37 7.20 -2.72
CA VAL A 392 -30.14 8.00 -2.83
C VAL A 392 -29.83 8.77 -1.55
N ASN A 393 -28.55 8.78 -1.16
CA ASN A 393 -28.01 9.39 0.05
C ASN A 393 -27.28 10.72 -0.22
N GLY A 394 -27.86 11.59 -1.06
CA GLY A 394 -27.31 12.90 -1.37
C GLY A 394 -27.22 13.20 -2.87
N PRO A 395 -26.68 14.38 -3.25
CA PRO A 395 -26.73 14.88 -4.61
C PRO A 395 -25.90 14.05 -5.61
N GLU A 396 -24.76 13.50 -5.20
CA GLU A 396 -23.90 12.70 -6.09
C GLU A 396 -24.53 11.36 -6.49
N GLN A 397 -25.13 10.65 -5.53
CA GLN A 397 -25.90 9.44 -5.80
C GLN A 397 -27.16 9.75 -6.61
N ALA A 398 -27.84 10.86 -6.33
CA ALA A 398 -29.00 11.30 -7.11
C ALA A 398 -28.63 11.50 -8.59
N ALA A 399 -27.57 12.26 -8.86
CA ALA A 399 -27.09 12.50 -10.22
C ALA A 399 -26.68 11.18 -10.92
N SER A 400 -25.98 10.29 -10.23
CA SER A 400 -25.55 8.99 -10.77
C SER A 400 -26.72 8.07 -11.07
N ALA A 401 -27.72 8.03 -10.18
CA ALA A 401 -28.93 7.21 -10.34
C ALA A 401 -29.78 7.68 -11.52
N GLU A 402 -30.00 8.99 -11.64
CA GLU A 402 -30.76 9.56 -12.76
C GLU A 402 -30.03 9.34 -14.09
N ALA A 403 -28.71 9.58 -14.14
CA ALA A 403 -27.91 9.32 -15.34
C ALA A 403 -27.97 7.84 -15.75
N ALA A 404 -27.88 6.91 -14.80
CA ALA A 404 -27.96 5.47 -15.08
C ALA A 404 -29.37 5.06 -15.57
N ARG A 405 -30.43 5.67 -15.03
CA ARG A 405 -31.82 5.46 -15.47
C ARG A 405 -32.02 5.95 -16.91
N GLU A 406 -31.56 7.15 -17.22
CA GLU A 406 -31.62 7.73 -18.57
C GLU A 406 -30.81 6.90 -19.58
N GLN A 407 -29.62 6.42 -19.19
CA GLN A 407 -28.82 5.54 -20.03
C GLN A 407 -29.50 4.20 -20.30
N LEU A 408 -30.16 3.62 -19.30
CA LEU A 408 -30.91 2.38 -19.48
C LEU A 408 -32.10 2.58 -20.42
N GLU A 409 -32.86 3.66 -20.25
CA GLU A 409 -33.98 4.03 -21.14
C GLU A 409 -33.48 4.23 -22.59
N ALA A 410 -32.38 4.96 -22.77
CA ALA A 410 -31.80 5.25 -24.07
C ALA A 410 -31.11 4.04 -24.73
N SER A 411 -30.86 2.95 -23.99
CA SER A 411 -30.12 1.79 -24.49
C SER A 411 -30.85 0.99 -25.56
N GLY A 412 -32.18 1.15 -25.68
CA GLY A 412 -33.02 0.36 -26.58
C GLY A 412 -33.15 -1.12 -26.20
N ARG A 413 -32.65 -1.52 -25.02
CA ARG A 413 -32.66 -2.91 -24.53
C ARG A 413 -34.00 -3.34 -23.95
N LEU A 414 -34.88 -2.39 -23.62
CA LEU A 414 -36.14 -2.65 -22.93
C LEU A 414 -37.32 -2.50 -23.88
N ALA A 415 -38.29 -3.42 -23.79
CA ALA A 415 -39.52 -3.37 -24.57
C ALA A 415 -40.55 -2.38 -24.01
N LYS A 416 -40.33 -1.89 -22.79
CA LYS A 416 -41.19 -0.96 -22.06
C LYS A 416 -40.33 0.12 -21.39
N PRO A 417 -40.90 1.29 -21.08
CA PRO A 417 -40.19 2.32 -20.33
C PRO A 417 -39.74 1.82 -18.95
N VAL A 418 -38.63 2.35 -18.45
CA VAL A 418 -38.12 2.11 -17.10
C VAL A 418 -39.14 2.67 -16.09
N ALA A 419 -39.67 1.78 -15.25
CA ALA A 419 -40.60 2.10 -14.17
C ALA A 419 -39.88 2.38 -12.84
N THR A 420 -38.57 2.17 -12.81
CA THR A 420 -37.75 2.34 -11.61
C THR A 420 -37.74 3.79 -11.16
N VAL A 421 -38.06 4.02 -9.88
CA VAL A 421 -38.09 5.35 -9.27
C VAL A 421 -36.77 5.66 -8.57
N VAL A 422 -36.35 6.93 -8.61
CA VAL A 422 -35.22 7.45 -7.82
C VAL A 422 -35.80 8.27 -6.67
N LEU A 423 -35.49 7.89 -5.43
CA LEU A 423 -36.10 8.46 -4.23
C LEU A 423 -35.02 8.87 -3.22
N PRO A 424 -35.07 10.05 -2.59
CA PRO A 424 -34.23 10.35 -1.44
C PRO A 424 -34.56 9.38 -0.30
N LEU A 425 -33.54 8.77 0.31
CA LEU A 425 -33.73 7.88 1.46
C LEU A 425 -34.22 8.70 2.68
N GLY A 426 -35.34 8.28 3.26
CA GLY A 426 -35.86 8.83 4.51
C GLY A 426 -35.48 7.94 5.69
N GLU A 427 -36.28 6.91 5.94
CA GLU A 427 -36.04 5.93 7.01
C GLU A 427 -35.68 4.56 6.43
N PHE A 428 -34.76 3.87 7.09
CA PHE A 428 -34.46 2.46 6.85
C PHE A 428 -34.70 1.67 8.14
N GLU A 429 -35.57 0.66 8.05
CA GLU A 429 -35.91 -0.23 9.15
C GLU A 429 -35.36 -1.63 8.87
N LEU A 430 -34.42 -2.09 9.69
CA LEU A 430 -33.78 -3.40 9.53
C LEU A 430 -34.80 -4.53 9.69
N ALA A 431 -34.83 -5.47 8.76
CA ALA A 431 -35.69 -6.66 8.89
C ALA A 431 -35.15 -7.60 9.98
N ALA A 432 -36.03 -8.43 10.55
CA ALA A 432 -35.67 -9.41 11.56
C ALA A 432 -34.54 -10.34 11.11
N GLU A 433 -33.77 -10.87 12.06
CA GLU A 433 -32.58 -11.72 11.81
C GLU A 433 -32.87 -12.94 10.93
N GLU A 434 -34.10 -13.48 10.96
CA GLU A 434 -34.53 -14.58 10.10
C GLU A 434 -34.54 -14.23 8.60
N HIS A 435 -34.66 -12.95 8.26
CA HIS A 435 -34.61 -12.48 6.87
C HIS A 435 -33.18 -12.18 6.40
N GLN A 436 -32.25 -11.90 7.31
CA GLN A 436 -30.86 -11.62 6.97
C GLN A 436 -30.17 -12.88 6.46
N ARG A 437 -29.42 -12.79 5.37
CA ARG A 437 -28.66 -13.90 4.78
C ARG A 437 -29.53 -15.11 4.47
N TYR A 438 -30.79 -14.89 4.10
CA TYR A 438 -31.80 -15.95 4.01
C TYR A 438 -31.35 -17.09 3.09
N LEU A 439 -30.88 -16.77 1.87
CA LEU A 439 -30.43 -17.79 0.91
C LEU A 439 -29.20 -18.55 1.40
N GLU A 440 -28.22 -17.86 1.99
CA GLU A 440 -27.02 -18.49 2.57
C GLU A 440 -27.40 -19.46 3.69
N LYS A 441 -28.29 -19.05 4.61
CA LYS A 441 -28.79 -19.88 5.72
C LYS A 441 -29.53 -21.13 5.23
N HIS A 442 -30.11 -21.09 4.04
CA HIS A 442 -30.85 -22.21 3.43
C HIS A 442 -30.07 -22.93 2.32
N GLY A 443 -28.77 -22.65 2.14
CA GLY A 443 -27.91 -23.34 1.16
C GLY A 443 -28.25 -23.06 -0.30
N ALA A 444 -28.93 -21.95 -0.60
CA ALA A 444 -29.27 -21.51 -1.95
C ALA A 444 -28.40 -20.32 -2.38
N SER A 445 -28.12 -20.19 -3.68
CA SER A 445 -27.33 -19.08 -4.22
C SER A 445 -28.15 -18.08 -5.04
N ALA A 446 -29.41 -18.41 -5.33
CA ALA A 446 -30.35 -17.55 -6.05
C ALA A 446 -31.79 -17.93 -5.67
N CYS A 447 -32.71 -16.96 -5.73
CA CYS A 447 -34.14 -17.26 -5.73
C CYS A 447 -34.51 -17.89 -7.08
N SER A 448 -35.33 -18.94 -7.07
CA SER A 448 -36.03 -19.39 -8.27
C SER A 448 -37.07 -18.31 -8.62
N LEU A 449 -36.74 -17.46 -9.59
CA LEU A 449 -37.64 -16.43 -10.15
C LEU A 449 -38.81 -17.05 -10.92
#